data_AF-A0A849U365-F1
#
_entry.id   AF-A0A849U365-F1
#
_cell.length_a   1.000
_cell.length_b   1.000
_cell.length_c   1.000
_cell.angle_alpha   90.00
_cell.angle_beta   90.00
_cell.angle_gamma   90.00
#
_symmetry.space_group_name_H-M   'P 1'
#
loop_
_entity.id
_entity.type
_entity.pdbx_description
1 polymer ?
#
loop_
_entity_poly.entity_id
_entity_poly.type
_entity_poly.pdbx_seq_one_letter_code
_entity_poly.pdbx_strand_id
1 'polypeptide(L)'
;MPLTIYGIHDYPHDFSVTKVGAPLEQCTFLLDFSRKLKRIRWLFGRNNWIGPTVGLIVPVVHLSERQGGFVIAVSRGELYFADIPKLWKQHTGTSSARVITEADGLEIVADFGRHFPNDCS
;
A
#
# COMPACT_ATOMS: atom_id res chain seq x y z
N MET A 1 -6.94 7.43 -9.40
CA MET A 1 -6.73 6.50 -10.54
C MET A 1 -6.56 5.09 -9.98
N PRO A 2 -6.53 4.00 -10.77
CA PRO A 2 -6.18 2.69 -10.24
C PRO A 2 -4.78 2.69 -9.61
N LEU A 3 -4.57 1.82 -8.61
CA LEU A 3 -3.24 1.59 -8.05
C LEU A 3 -2.24 1.20 -9.14
N THR A 4 -1.04 1.75 -9.06
CA THR A 4 0.13 1.30 -9.82
C THR A 4 1.16 0.72 -8.85
N ILE A 5 1.79 -0.40 -9.21
CA ILE A 5 2.82 -1.07 -8.42
C ILE A 5 4.08 -1.25 -9.26
N TYR A 6 5.22 -0.84 -8.71
CA TYR A 6 6.54 -1.01 -9.33
C TYR A 6 7.43 -1.89 -8.44
N GLY A 7 7.99 -2.96 -9.00
CA GLY A 7 9.04 -3.73 -8.34
C GLY A 7 10.41 -3.08 -8.53
N ILE A 8 11.27 -3.16 -7.51
CA ILE A 8 12.62 -2.60 -7.55
C ILE A 8 13.63 -3.75 -7.70
N HIS A 9 14.41 -3.77 -8.77
CA HIS A 9 15.25 -4.92 -9.14
C HIS A 9 16.23 -5.35 -8.03
N ASP A 10 16.94 -4.39 -7.44
CA ASP A 10 17.95 -4.67 -6.39
C ASP A 10 17.33 -4.90 -5.00
N TYR A 11 16.01 -4.70 -4.86
CA TYR A 11 15.29 -4.76 -3.59
C TYR A 11 14.02 -5.59 -3.77
N PRO A 12 14.12 -6.94 -3.73
CA PRO A 12 13.04 -7.86 -4.11
C PRO A 12 11.84 -7.86 -3.15
N HIS A 13 11.90 -7.07 -2.06
CA HIS A 13 10.83 -6.88 -1.10
C HIS A 13 10.28 -5.45 -1.11
N ASP A 14 10.86 -4.56 -1.92
CA ASP A 14 10.43 -3.17 -2.05
C ASP A 14 9.57 -3.04 -3.31
N PHE A 15 8.31 -2.65 -3.08
CA PHE A 15 7.34 -2.40 -4.14
C PHE A 15 6.78 -1.00 -3.97
N SER A 16 7.14 -0.09 -4.88
CA SER A 16 6.66 1.29 -4.86
C SER A 16 5.23 1.39 -5.39
N VAL A 17 4.43 2.27 -4.77
CA VAL A 17 3.00 2.36 -5.07
C VAL A 17 2.48 3.79 -5.16
N THR A 18 1.51 4.01 -6.05
CA THR A 18 0.83 5.30 -6.25
C THR A 18 -0.55 5.13 -6.90
N LYS A 19 -1.46 6.09 -6.69
CA LYS A 19 -2.77 6.17 -7.37
C LYS A 19 -2.95 7.41 -8.25
N VAL A 20 -1.85 8.11 -8.57
CA VAL A 20 -1.87 9.31 -9.43
C VAL A 20 -1.08 9.15 -10.74
N GLY A 21 -0.64 7.94 -11.08
CA GLY A 21 0.09 7.67 -12.33
C GLY A 21 1.48 8.31 -12.38
N ALA A 22 2.12 8.49 -11.23
CA ALA A 22 3.49 8.99 -11.14
C ALA A 22 4.50 7.93 -11.62
N PRO A 23 5.64 8.33 -12.21
CA PRO A 23 6.74 7.43 -12.52
C PRO A 23 7.41 6.91 -11.24
N LEU A 24 8.19 5.84 -11.34
CA LEU A 24 8.85 5.17 -10.21
C LEU A 24 9.70 6.13 -9.38
N GLU A 25 10.45 7.02 -10.02
CA GLU A 25 11.37 7.98 -9.39
C GLU A 25 10.65 8.99 -8.49
N GLN A 26 9.35 9.17 -8.69
CA GLN A 26 8.51 10.07 -7.90
C GLN A 26 7.69 9.33 -6.84
N CYS A 27 7.76 8.00 -6.76
CA CYS A 27 7.00 7.24 -5.78
C CYS A 27 7.72 7.21 -4.42
N THR A 28 7.07 7.77 -3.39
CA THR A 28 7.64 7.88 -2.04
C THR A 28 7.08 6.85 -1.04
N PHE A 29 6.14 5.99 -1.48
CA PHE A 29 5.53 4.95 -0.65
C PHE A 29 5.82 3.55 -1.16
N LEU A 30 6.10 2.64 -0.22
CA LEU A 30 6.27 1.22 -0.44
C LEU A 30 5.12 0.41 0.18
N LEU A 31 4.88 -0.80 -0.33
CA LEU A 31 4.05 -1.80 0.36
C LEU A 31 4.71 -2.21 1.68
N ASP A 32 3.95 -2.18 2.78
CA ASP A 32 4.45 -2.56 4.11
C ASP A 32 4.04 -3.99 4.46
N PHE A 33 4.88 -4.96 4.08
CA PHE A 33 4.64 -6.37 4.34
C PHE A 33 4.86 -6.80 5.80
N SER A 34 5.41 -5.93 6.65
CA SER A 34 5.52 -6.18 8.09
C SER A 34 4.14 -6.19 8.75
N ARG A 35 3.18 -5.48 8.15
CA ARG A 35 1.79 -5.35 8.61
C ARG A 35 0.86 -6.30 7.85
N LYS A 36 -0.18 -6.76 8.54
CA LYS A 36 -1.18 -7.67 7.95
C LYS A 36 -2.07 -6.94 6.94
N LEU A 37 -2.19 -7.51 5.74
CA LEU A 37 -3.23 -7.16 4.78
C LEU A 37 -4.62 -7.46 5.35
N LYS A 38 -5.53 -6.49 5.34
CA LYS A 38 -6.92 -6.71 5.76
C LYS A 38 -7.84 -6.82 4.55
N ARG A 39 -8.87 -7.66 4.67
CA ARG A 39 -9.86 -7.89 3.62
C ARG A 39 -11.20 -7.29 4.02
N ILE A 40 -11.83 -6.58 3.10
CA ILE A 40 -13.21 -6.10 3.23
C ILE A 40 -14.11 -7.11 2.52
N ARG A 41 -15.08 -7.67 3.24
CA ARG A 41 -16.07 -8.60 2.67
C ARG A 41 -17.46 -7.96 2.65
N TRP A 42 -18.29 -8.43 1.73
CA TRP A 42 -19.67 -7.96 1.62
C TRP A 42 -20.64 -9.14 1.54
N LEU A 43 -21.54 -9.25 2.52
CA LEU A 43 -22.68 -10.16 2.50
C LEU A 43 -23.83 -9.48 3.26
N PHE A 44 -24.85 -9.00 2.54
CA PHE A 44 -25.99 -8.23 3.07
C PHE A 44 -25.61 -7.03 3.95
N GLY A 45 -24.39 -6.49 3.78
CA GLY A 45 -23.79 -5.46 4.62
C GLY A 45 -22.27 -5.58 4.66
N ARG A 46 -21.57 -4.51 5.08
CA ARG A 46 -20.10 -4.53 5.24
C ARG A 46 -19.76 -5.37 6.47
N ASN A 47 -19.10 -6.51 6.28
CA ASN A 47 -18.63 -7.37 7.36
C ASN A 47 -17.22 -7.91 7.06
N ASN A 48 -16.50 -8.40 8.06
CA ASN A 48 -15.11 -8.88 7.87
C ASN A 48 -14.99 -10.42 7.73
N TRP A 49 -16.10 -11.17 7.79
CA TRP A 49 -16.08 -12.62 8.04
C TRP A 49 -16.70 -13.44 6.91
N ILE A 50 -17.84 -13.03 6.35
CA ILE A 50 -18.64 -13.85 5.42
C ILE A 50 -18.95 -13.04 4.16
N GLY A 51 -18.76 -13.65 2.98
CA GLY A 51 -19.02 -13.05 1.67
C GLY A 51 -17.77 -12.86 0.79
N PRO A 52 -17.96 -12.50 -0.48
CA PRO A 52 -16.86 -12.17 -1.39
C PRO A 52 -16.01 -11.03 -0.84
N THR A 53 -14.69 -11.11 -1.07
CA THR A 53 -13.79 -9.97 -0.79
C THR A 53 -14.03 -8.91 -1.86
N VAL A 54 -14.47 -7.72 -1.45
CA VAL A 54 -14.79 -6.59 -2.33
C VAL A 54 -13.74 -5.48 -2.29
N GLY A 55 -12.86 -5.52 -1.28
CA GLY A 55 -11.78 -4.56 -1.11
C GLY A 55 -10.66 -5.11 -0.23
N LEU A 56 -9.50 -4.47 -0.31
CA LEU A 56 -8.35 -4.70 0.53
C LEU A 56 -8.00 -3.39 1.24
N ILE A 57 -7.57 -3.48 2.50
CA ILE A 57 -6.87 -2.40 3.18
C ILE A 57 -5.41 -2.80 3.22
N VAL A 58 -4.60 -2.03 2.49
CA VAL A 58 -3.22 -2.35 2.15
C VAL A 58 -2.31 -1.40 2.93
N PRO A 59 -1.52 -1.94 3.88
CA PRO A 59 -0.49 -1.16 4.57
C PRO A 59 0.55 -0.61 3.59
N VAL A 60 0.90 0.67 3.76
CA VAL A 60 2.01 1.31 3.05
C VAL A 60 2.90 2.04 4.06
N VAL A 61 4.16 2.21 3.70
CA VAL A 61 5.17 2.91 4.49
C VAL A 61 5.88 3.92 3.61
N HIS A 62 6.11 5.11 4.14
CA HIS A 62 6.89 6.12 3.44
C HIS A 62 8.39 5.77 3.47
N LEU A 63 9.14 6.09 2.42
CA LEU A 63 10.59 5.79 2.35
C LEU A 63 11.41 6.40 3.50
N SER A 64 10.89 7.47 4.10
CA SER A 64 11.49 8.18 5.24
C SER A 64 10.88 7.83 6.59
N GLU A 65 10.02 6.81 6.67
CA GLU A 65 9.45 6.31 7.92
C GLU A 65 10.05 4.95 8.30
N ARG A 66 10.37 4.78 9.60
CA ARG A 66 10.76 3.47 10.16
C ARG A 66 9.58 2.57 10.48
N GLN A 67 8.42 3.15 10.77
CA GLN A 67 7.19 2.43 11.06
C GLN A 67 6.06 3.03 10.23
N GLY A 68 5.44 2.22 9.37
CA GLY A 68 4.34 2.68 8.52
C GLY A 68 3.06 2.94 9.32
N GLY A 69 2.53 4.16 9.23
CA GLY A 69 1.21 4.50 9.77
C GLY A 69 0.08 4.29 8.78
N PHE A 70 0.36 4.45 7.49
CA PHE A 70 -0.65 4.65 6.45
C PHE A 70 -1.24 3.35 5.91
N VAL A 71 -2.45 3.45 5.36
CA VAL A 71 -3.13 2.38 4.66
C VAL A 71 -3.87 2.94 3.46
N ILE A 72 -3.99 2.16 2.39
CA ILE A 72 -4.78 2.51 1.21
C ILE A 72 -5.86 1.45 0.97
N ALA A 73 -7.00 1.87 0.41
CA ALA A 73 -8.06 0.95 0.03
C ALA A 73 -7.91 0.54 -1.44
N VAL A 74 -7.89 -0.76 -1.72
CA VAL A 74 -7.86 -1.27 -3.11
C VAL A 74 -9.14 -2.05 -3.36
N SER A 75 -9.93 -1.59 -4.33
CA SER A 75 -11.21 -2.21 -4.67
C SER A 75 -11.03 -3.42 -5.60
N ARG A 76 -11.99 -4.35 -5.59
CA ARG A 76 -11.97 -5.55 -6.44
C ARG A 76 -11.84 -5.26 -7.94
N GLY A 77 -12.29 -4.09 -8.39
CA GLY A 77 -12.21 -3.67 -9.79
C GLY A 77 -10.84 -3.14 -10.22
N GLU A 78 -9.90 -2.97 -9.30
CA GLU A 78 -8.57 -2.46 -9.64
C GLU A 78 -7.63 -3.54 -10.17
N LEU A 79 -6.74 -3.14 -11.08
CA LEU A 79 -5.84 -4.02 -11.82
C LEU A 79 -5.04 -4.97 -10.92
N TYR A 80 -4.44 -4.44 -9.85
CA TYR A 80 -3.57 -5.21 -8.95
C TYR A 80 -4.30 -5.89 -7.79
N PHE A 81 -5.63 -5.83 -7.72
CA PHE A 81 -6.38 -6.40 -6.58
C PHE A 81 -6.07 -7.88 -6.35
N ALA A 82 -5.93 -8.66 -7.42
CA ALA A 82 -5.65 -10.09 -7.34
C ALA A 82 -4.19 -10.42 -7.00
N ASP A 83 -3.27 -9.49 -7.25
CA ASP A 83 -1.83 -9.70 -7.06
C ASP A 83 -1.35 -9.30 -5.67
N ILE A 84 -1.98 -8.29 -5.06
CA ILE A 84 -1.65 -7.84 -3.70
C ILE A 84 -1.67 -9.00 -2.68
N PRO A 85 -2.69 -9.87 -2.61
CA PRO A 85 -2.67 -11.02 -1.70
C PRO A 85 -1.54 -12.01 -1.98
N LYS A 86 -1.11 -12.14 -3.24
CA LYS A 86 0.01 -13.02 -3.63
C LYS A 86 1.34 -12.43 -3.14
N LEU A 87 1.54 -11.13 -3.35
CA LEU A 87 2.69 -10.39 -2.83
C LEU A 87 2.78 -10.53 -1.31
N TRP A 88 1.65 -10.35 -0.60
CA TRP A 88 1.64 -10.56 0.85
C TRP A 88 2.04 -11.99 1.22
N LYS A 89 1.53 -13.00 0.53
CA LYS A 89 1.93 -14.40 0.81
C LYS A 89 3.43 -14.64 0.60
N GLN A 90 4.06 -13.97 -0.35
CA GLN A 90 5.48 -14.12 -0.68
C GLN A 90 6.41 -13.34 0.25
N HIS A 91 5.96 -12.19 0.75
CA HIS A 91 6.82 -11.22 1.44
C HIS A 91 6.41 -10.96 2.90
N THR A 92 5.44 -11.69 3.46
CA THR A 92 4.93 -11.47 4.83
C THR A 92 6.07 -11.37 5.85
N GLY A 93 6.03 -10.31 6.67
CA GLY A 93 6.98 -10.09 7.75
C GLY A 93 8.28 -9.43 7.31
N THR A 94 8.50 -9.24 6.01
CA THR A 94 9.64 -8.45 5.52
C THR A 94 9.39 -6.96 5.77
N SER A 95 10.45 -6.24 6.13
CA SER A 95 10.46 -4.77 6.21
C SER A 95 11.47 -4.26 5.20
N SER A 96 11.20 -3.10 4.61
CA SER A 96 12.17 -2.48 3.71
C SER A 96 13.47 -2.21 4.48
N ALA A 97 14.61 -2.49 3.85
CA ALA A 97 15.92 -2.13 4.38
C ALA A 97 16.24 -0.63 4.18
N ARG A 98 15.43 0.08 3.38
CA ARG A 98 15.62 1.49 3.06
C ARG A 98 14.99 2.36 4.16
N VAL A 99 15.76 2.65 5.20
CA VAL A 99 15.47 3.81 6.05
C VAL A 99 16.22 5.00 5.44
N ILE A 100 15.54 5.78 4.62
CA ILE A 100 16.10 6.99 4.03
C ILE A 100 15.70 8.15 4.94
N THR A 101 16.51 8.43 5.96
CA THR A 101 16.51 9.67 6.80
C THR A 101 15.14 10.08 7.37
N GLU A 102 15.00 10.22 8.69
CA GLU A 102 13.71 10.66 9.31
C GLU A 102 13.22 11.98 8.69
N ALA A 103 12.09 11.92 7.97
CA ALA A 103 11.40 13.09 7.45
C ALA A 103 10.42 13.66 8.49
N ASP A 104 10.04 14.92 8.33
CA ASP A 104 8.99 15.55 9.13
C ASP A 104 7.65 14.83 8.84
N GLY A 105 6.90 14.49 9.89
CA GLY A 105 5.60 13.83 9.79
C GLY A 105 4.61 14.61 8.93
N LEU A 106 4.72 15.95 8.89
CA LEU A 106 3.88 16.80 8.03
C LEU A 106 4.16 16.58 6.53
N GLU A 107 5.42 16.41 6.16
CA GLU A 107 5.83 16.15 4.76
C GLU A 107 5.28 14.80 4.30
N ILE A 108 5.37 13.79 5.16
CA ILE A 108 4.86 12.44 4.88
C ILE A 108 3.34 12.46 4.66
N VAL A 109 2.60 13.22 5.49
CA VAL A 109 1.14 13.37 5.32
C VAL A 109 0.81 14.09 4.01
N ALA A 110 1.57 15.13 3.65
CA ALA A 110 1.39 15.84 2.39
C ALA A 110 1.65 14.93 1.18
N ASP A 111 2.72 14.13 1.23
CA ASP A 111 3.04 13.14 0.20
C ASP A 111 2.00 12.03 0.13
N PHE A 112 1.46 11.58 1.26
CA PHE A 112 0.35 10.63 1.27
C PHE A 112 -0.86 11.20 0.52
N GLY A 113 -1.22 12.46 0.78
CA GLY A 113 -2.28 13.16 0.06
C GLY A 113 -2.02 13.33 -1.43
N ARG A 114 -0.75 13.52 -1.80
CA ARG A 114 -0.33 13.62 -3.21
C ARG A 114 -0.46 12.29 -3.95
N HIS A 115 -0.07 11.19 -3.32
CA HIS A 115 -0.05 9.85 -3.94
C HIS A 115 -1.40 9.13 -3.87
N PHE A 116 -2.19 9.42 -2.84
CA PHE A 116 -3.43 8.72 -2.51
C PHE A 116 -4.56 9.69 -2.12
N PRO A 117 -4.94 10.65 -3.00
CA PRO A 117 -5.88 11.72 -2.66
C PRO A 117 -7.27 11.22 -2.22
N ASN A 118 -7.65 10.00 -2.62
CA ASN A 118 -8.93 9.38 -2.28
C ASN A 118 -8.90 8.56 -0.98
N ASP A 119 -7.74 8.44 -0.34
CA ASP A 119 -7.52 7.62 0.85
C ASP A 119 -7.24 8.48 2.11
N CYS A 120 -7.37 9.81 2.01
CA CYS A 120 -7.11 10.77 3.10
C CYS A 120 -8.30 11.04 4.04
N SER A 121 -9.38 10.26 3.94
CA SER A 121 -10.64 10.44 4.68
C SER A 121 -10.65 9.76 6.04
#